data_AF-A0A4V1UZI1-F1
#
_entry.id   AF-A0A4V1UZI1-F1
#
_cell.length_a   1.000
_cell.length_b   1.000
_cell.length_c   1.000
_cell.angle_alpha   90.00
_cell.angle_beta   90.00
_cell.angle_gamma   90.00
#
_symmetry.space_group_name_H-M   'P 1'
#
loop_
_entity.id
_entity.type
_entity.pdbx_description
1 polymer ?
#
loop_
_entity_poly.entity_id
_entity_poly.type
_entity_poly.pdbx_seq_one_letter_code
_entity_poly.pdbx_strand_id
1 'polypeptide(L)'
;MPADRINGWKAIGSYFGRDRTTAMRWAKSRGLPVRRMPGGKTSTVYALKSELDQWALSHEEELIAVVAGPAIGIYAVKSRSMVLGLVAILAFTAILGIGFLRRTPQLLSPLSVGEMQMPADPELSALYVQARDDWAQRTPEGLQRAIAGLETVTRREPRFAPAFSALADAYLLASEFGTLPDETAFPRAKAAAQASLSI
;
A
#
# COMPACT_ATOMS: atom_id res chain seq x y z
N MET A 1 -17.46 -27.47 28.29
CA MET A 1 -17.05 -27.94 26.95
C MET A 1 -16.05 -26.92 26.38
N PRO A 2 -14.76 -27.26 26.17
CA PRO A 2 -13.72 -26.28 25.81
C PRO A 2 -13.59 -26.09 24.28
N ALA A 3 -14.67 -25.67 23.62
CA ALA A 3 -14.76 -25.71 22.14
C ALA A 3 -14.41 -24.40 21.41
N ASP A 4 -14.34 -23.26 22.09
CA ASP A 4 -14.23 -21.96 21.42
C ASP A 4 -12.92 -21.21 21.73
N ARG A 5 -11.79 -21.89 21.54
CA ARG A 5 -10.46 -21.29 21.62
C ARG A 5 -9.87 -21.07 20.23
N ILE A 6 -9.40 -19.86 19.96
CA ILE A 6 -8.66 -19.47 18.76
C ILE A 6 -7.17 -19.37 19.11
N ASN A 7 -6.32 -20.09 18.38
CA ASN A 7 -4.88 -20.12 18.61
C ASN A 7 -4.13 -19.32 17.55
N GLY A 8 -3.20 -18.48 18.01
CA GLY A 8 -2.28 -17.72 17.18
C GLY A 8 -2.87 -16.43 16.61
N TRP A 9 -1.99 -15.46 16.36
CA TRP A 9 -2.36 -14.13 15.87
C TRP A 9 -3.08 -14.14 14.52
N LYS A 10 -2.76 -15.09 13.64
CA LYS A 10 -3.40 -15.20 12.33
C LYS A 10 -4.89 -15.52 12.47
N ALA A 11 -5.23 -16.52 13.30
CA ALA A 11 -6.61 -16.93 13.49
C ALA A 11 -7.42 -15.88 14.26
N ILE A 12 -6.80 -15.17 15.22
CA ILE A 12 -7.44 -14.03 15.91
C ILE A 12 -7.75 -12.90 14.93
N GLY A 13 -6.83 -12.56 14.02
CA GLY A 13 -7.10 -11.55 12.98
C GLY A 13 -8.25 -11.97 12.06
N SER A 14 -8.20 -13.20 11.57
CA SER A 14 -9.25 -13.74 10.69
C SER A 14 -10.63 -13.75 11.35
N TYR A 15 -10.73 -13.91 12.67
CA TYR A 15 -11.99 -13.83 13.41
C TYR A 15 -12.71 -12.49 13.20
N PHE A 16 -11.97 -11.40 13.18
CA PHE A 16 -12.51 -10.04 12.96
C PHE A 16 -12.53 -9.63 11.48
N GLY A 17 -12.18 -10.52 10.55
CA GLY A 17 -11.99 -10.18 9.14
C GLY A 17 -10.84 -9.19 8.89
N ARG A 18 -9.80 -9.20 9.74
CA ARG A 18 -8.63 -8.30 9.68
C ARG A 18 -7.30 -9.07 9.61
N ASP A 19 -6.21 -8.36 9.35
CA ASP A 19 -4.86 -8.95 9.34
C ASP A 19 -4.29 -9.17 10.75
N ARG A 20 -3.35 -10.12 10.90
CA ARG A 20 -2.66 -10.44 12.16
C ARG A 20 -2.00 -9.22 12.80
N THR A 21 -1.46 -8.30 12.01
CA THR A 21 -0.77 -7.09 12.51
C THR A 21 -1.74 -6.11 13.18
N THR A 22 -2.98 -6.05 12.69
CA THR A 22 -4.06 -5.24 13.28
C THR A 22 -4.47 -5.83 14.62
N ALA A 23 -4.64 -7.16 14.71
CA ALA A 23 -4.94 -7.84 15.96
C ALA A 23 -3.82 -7.66 17.01
N MET A 24 -2.55 -7.74 16.60
CA MET A 24 -1.40 -7.46 17.47
C MET A 24 -1.39 -6.02 17.97
N ARG A 25 -1.70 -5.05 17.11
CA ARG A 25 -1.82 -3.64 17.47
C ARG A 25 -2.95 -3.42 18.49
N TRP A 26 -4.09 -4.06 18.31
CA TRP A 26 -5.21 -3.98 19.25
C TRP A 26 -4.88 -4.61 20.60
N ALA A 27 -4.16 -5.73 20.65
CA ALA A 27 -3.68 -6.28 21.91
C ALA A 27 -2.74 -5.31 22.66
N LYS A 28 -1.89 -4.57 21.95
CA LYS A 28 -0.97 -3.61 22.56
C LYS A 28 -1.64 -2.30 22.98
N SER A 29 -2.60 -1.79 22.20
CA SER A 29 -3.15 -0.42 22.35
C SER A 29 -4.59 -0.34 22.83
N ARG A 30 -5.37 -1.41 22.66
CA ARG A 30 -6.82 -1.47 22.95
C ARG A 30 -7.20 -2.63 23.88
N GLY A 31 -6.21 -3.30 24.48
CA GLY A 31 -6.45 -4.35 25.46
C GLY A 31 -7.20 -5.57 24.94
N LEU A 32 -6.99 -5.98 23.67
CA LEU A 32 -7.59 -7.20 23.12
C LEU A 32 -7.32 -8.40 24.04
N PRO A 33 -8.34 -9.17 24.48
CA PRO A 33 -8.18 -10.26 25.44
C PRO A 33 -7.45 -11.43 24.79
N VAL A 34 -6.15 -11.47 25.04
CA VAL A 34 -5.22 -12.43 24.46
C VAL A 34 -4.36 -13.01 25.57
N ARG A 35 -4.36 -14.34 25.70
CA ARG A 35 -3.66 -15.08 26.74
C ARG A 35 -2.46 -15.81 26.17
N ARG A 36 -1.45 -16.04 27.00
CA ARG A 36 -0.24 -16.82 26.68
C ARG A 36 -0.27 -18.12 27.46
N MET A 37 0.00 -19.24 26.80
CA MET A 37 0.10 -20.53 27.51
C MET A 37 1.39 -20.59 28.35
N PRO A 38 1.32 -21.05 29.60
CA PRO A 38 2.52 -21.30 30.40
C PRO A 38 3.25 -22.55 29.89
N GLY A 39 4.54 -22.41 29.53
CA GLY A 39 5.45 -23.52 29.20
C GLY A 39 6.05 -23.47 27.79
N GLY A 40 7.38 -23.34 27.71
CA GLY A 40 8.19 -23.49 26.48
C GLY A 40 8.77 -22.19 25.90
N LYS A 41 9.93 -22.32 25.22
CA LYS A 41 10.80 -21.23 24.71
C LYS A 41 10.11 -20.18 23.80
N THR A 42 8.89 -20.44 23.32
CA THR A 42 8.05 -19.48 22.60
C THR A 42 6.61 -19.59 23.11
N SER A 43 6.11 -18.54 23.76
CA SER A 43 4.74 -18.56 24.31
C SER A 43 3.70 -18.55 23.18
N THR A 44 3.01 -19.68 23.02
CA THR A 44 1.88 -19.78 22.09
C THR A 44 0.71 -18.95 22.61
N VAL A 45 0.18 -18.09 21.75
CA VAL A 45 -0.87 -17.13 22.05
C VAL A 45 -2.23 -17.72 21.71
N TYR A 46 -3.23 -17.51 22.55
CA TYR A 46 -4.62 -17.91 22.29
C TYR A 46 -5.63 -16.89 22.84
N ALA A 47 -6.84 -16.90 22.30
CA ALA A 47 -7.98 -16.13 22.78
C ALA A 47 -9.24 -17.01 22.79
N LEU A 48 -10.21 -16.72 23.65
CA LEU A 48 -11.51 -17.38 23.65
C LEU A 48 -12.48 -16.57 22.79
N LYS A 49 -13.29 -17.22 21.94
CA LYS A 49 -14.23 -16.50 21.05
C LYS A 49 -15.20 -15.61 21.84
N SER A 50 -15.73 -16.13 22.94
CA SER A 50 -16.63 -15.37 23.81
C SER A 50 -16.00 -14.09 24.38
N GLU A 51 -14.70 -14.12 24.68
CA GLU A 51 -13.98 -12.91 25.15
C GLU A 51 -13.74 -11.92 24.01
N LEU A 52 -13.46 -12.42 22.80
CA LEU A 52 -13.33 -11.60 21.60
C LEU A 52 -14.65 -10.93 21.22
N ASP A 53 -15.76 -11.65 21.34
CA ASP A 53 -17.12 -11.13 21.10
C ASP A 53 -17.49 -10.07 22.13
N GLN A 54 -17.26 -10.34 23.41
CA GLN A 54 -17.51 -9.37 24.48
C GLN A 54 -16.66 -8.10 24.32
N TRP A 55 -15.39 -8.26 23.93
CA TRP A 55 -14.51 -7.13 23.66
C TRP A 55 -14.95 -6.32 22.43
N ALA A 56 -15.44 -6.97 21.38
CA ALA A 56 -15.98 -6.27 20.22
C ALA A 56 -17.22 -5.45 20.60
N LEU A 57 -18.14 -6.06 21.37
CA LEU A 57 -19.35 -5.39 21.87
C LEU A 57 -19.02 -4.22 22.80
N SER A 58 -18.04 -4.35 23.70
CA SER A 58 -17.67 -3.26 24.61
C SER A 58 -17.06 -2.05 23.89
N HIS A 59 -16.38 -2.28 22.76
CA HIS A 59 -15.80 -1.21 21.94
C HIS A 59 -16.79 -0.65 20.91
N GLU A 60 -17.83 -1.39 20.53
CA GLU A 60 -19.01 -0.83 19.84
C GLU A 60 -19.79 0.09 20.79
N GLU A 61 -19.92 -0.28 22.06
CA GLU A 61 -20.57 0.55 23.09
C GLU A 61 -19.76 1.81 23.41
N GLU A 62 -18.42 1.76 23.39
CA GLU A 62 -17.55 2.94 23.49
C GLU A 62 -17.66 3.86 22.25
N LEU A 63 -17.83 3.29 21.05
CA LEU A 63 -18.17 4.05 19.83
C LEU A 63 -19.55 4.71 19.92
N ILE A 64 -20.52 4.09 20.61
CA ILE A 64 -21.84 4.67 20.87
C ILE A 64 -21.78 5.69 22.02
N ALA A 65 -20.94 5.49 23.03
CA ALA A 65 -20.80 6.37 24.20
C ALA A 65 -20.03 7.66 23.89
N VAL A 66 -19.03 7.60 22.99
CA VAL A 66 -18.37 8.81 22.44
C VAL A 66 -19.35 9.65 21.61
N VAL A 67 -20.38 9.03 21.03
CA VAL A 67 -21.48 9.72 20.33
C VAL A 67 -22.52 10.30 21.33
N ALA A 68 -22.54 9.85 22.58
CA ALA A 68 -23.50 10.25 23.61
C ALA A 68 -23.01 11.36 24.57
N GLY A 69 -22.20 12.30 24.06
CA GLY A 69 -22.03 13.65 24.67
C GLY A 69 -23.32 14.48 24.58
N PRO A 70 -23.42 15.65 25.25
CA PRO A 70 -24.70 16.33 25.46
C PRO A 70 -25.37 16.66 24.13
N ALA A 71 -26.68 16.39 24.11
CA ALA A 71 -27.52 16.25 22.93
C ALA A 71 -27.38 17.35 21.88
N ILE A 72 -26.96 16.95 20.68
CA ILE A 72 -27.64 17.37 19.44
C ILE A 72 -28.14 16.08 18.80
N GLY A 73 -29.32 15.65 19.25
CA GLY A 73 -29.92 14.40 18.82
C GLY A 73 -30.60 14.55 17.47
N ILE A 74 -30.19 13.75 16.49
CA ILE A 74 -31.00 13.14 15.42
C ILE A 74 -30.09 12.19 14.61
N TYR A 75 -30.30 10.88 14.39
CA TYR A 75 -31.48 10.02 14.40
C TYR A 75 -31.10 8.55 14.67
N ALA A 76 -31.85 7.87 15.55
CA ALA A 76 -32.15 6.45 15.38
C ALA A 76 -33.53 6.37 14.74
N VAL A 77 -33.61 6.09 13.43
CA VAL A 77 -34.90 5.76 12.79
C VAL A 77 -34.95 4.27 12.56
N LYS A 78 -35.67 3.60 13.47
CA LYS A 78 -36.28 2.30 13.22
C LYS A 78 -37.45 2.51 12.24
N SER A 79 -37.30 1.90 11.07
CA SER A 79 -38.25 1.72 9.97
C SER A 79 -39.75 1.78 10.33
N ARG A 80 -40.49 2.59 9.57
CA ARG A 80 -41.82 2.20 9.03
C ARG A 80 -42.42 3.02 7.86
N SER A 81 -41.75 4.01 7.26
CA SER A 81 -42.26 4.75 6.08
C SER A 81 -41.25 4.80 4.93
N MET A 82 -40.79 3.62 4.51
CA MET A 82 -39.98 3.43 3.31
C MET A 82 -40.88 3.45 2.06
N VAL A 83 -41.30 4.61 1.54
CA VAL A 83 -41.70 4.70 0.12
C VAL A 83 -41.37 6.05 -0.54
N LEU A 84 -41.46 7.21 0.13
CA LEU A 84 -41.36 8.50 -0.59
C LEU A 84 -39.96 9.14 -0.70
N GLY A 85 -38.96 8.67 0.04
CA GLY A 85 -37.62 9.28 0.04
C GLY A 85 -36.67 8.84 -1.09
N LEU A 86 -37.02 7.77 -1.82
CA LEU A 86 -36.10 7.14 -2.79
C LEU A 86 -36.05 7.86 -4.15
N VAL A 87 -37.07 8.66 -4.49
CA VAL A 87 -37.21 9.28 -5.82
C VAL A 87 -36.40 10.59 -5.94
N ALA A 88 -36.23 11.35 -4.86
CA ALA A 88 -35.54 12.64 -4.89
C ALA A 88 -33.99 12.51 -4.96
N ILE A 89 -33.42 11.43 -4.42
CA ILE A 89 -31.96 11.18 -4.45
C ILE A 89 -31.51 10.70 -5.85
N LEU A 90 -32.38 10.00 -6.59
CA LEU A 90 -32.12 9.60 -7.98
C LEU A 90 -32.12 10.79 -8.96
N ALA A 91 -32.92 11.84 -8.70
CA ALA A 91 -32.95 13.02 -9.55
C ALA A 91 -31.72 13.94 -9.37
N PHE A 92 -31.20 14.06 -8.15
CA PHE A 92 -30.03 14.90 -7.87
C PHE A 92 -28.70 14.25 -8.32
N THR A 93 -28.62 12.91 -8.27
CA THR A 93 -27.49 12.14 -8.82
C THR A 93 -27.44 12.20 -10.35
N ALA A 94 -28.59 12.28 -11.03
CA ALA A 94 -28.65 12.43 -12.49
C ALA A 94 -28.15 13.80 -12.98
N ILE A 95 -28.47 14.90 -12.29
CA ILE A 95 -28.11 16.26 -12.72
C ILE A 95 -26.61 16.56 -12.49
N LEU A 96 -26.02 16.04 -11.41
CA LEU A 96 -24.57 16.14 -11.17
C LEU A 96 -23.74 15.18 -12.04
N GLY A 97 -24.30 14.02 -12.43
CA GLY A 97 -23.63 13.07 -13.32
C GLY A 97 -23.51 13.56 -14.77
N ILE A 98 -24.53 14.23 -15.30
CA ILE A 98 -24.55 14.70 -16.71
C ILE A 98 -23.59 15.88 -16.92
N GLY A 99 -23.41 16.75 -15.92
CA GLY A 99 -22.43 17.84 -15.98
C GLY A 99 -20.98 17.35 -15.88
N PHE A 100 -20.73 16.30 -15.10
CA PHE A 100 -19.41 15.68 -14.97
C PHE A 100 -18.99 14.96 -16.26
N LEU A 101 -19.95 14.32 -16.97
CA LEU A 101 -19.68 13.58 -18.21
C LEU A 101 -19.33 14.49 -19.42
N ARG A 102 -19.70 15.77 -19.39
CA ARG A 102 -19.28 16.73 -20.44
C ARG A 102 -17.91 17.35 -20.20
N ARG A 103 -17.31 17.18 -19.01
CA ARG A 103 -16.06 17.87 -18.62
C ARG A 103 -14.84 16.97 -18.49
N THR A 104 -14.98 15.66 -18.68
CA THR A 104 -13.88 14.70 -18.53
C THR A 104 -13.83 13.72 -19.70
N PRO A 105 -13.29 14.11 -20.87
CA PRO A 105 -12.97 13.14 -21.91
C PRO A 105 -11.73 12.29 -21.57
N GLN A 106 -11.21 12.32 -20.33
CA GLN A 106 -9.98 11.60 -19.92
C GLN A 106 -10.20 10.43 -18.95
N LEU A 107 -11.43 10.11 -18.54
CA LEU A 107 -11.66 9.08 -17.51
C LEU A 107 -11.69 7.63 -18.01
N LEU A 108 -11.43 7.42 -19.31
CA LEU A 108 -11.20 6.10 -19.88
C LEU A 108 -9.82 6.06 -20.54
N SER A 109 -8.78 6.51 -19.83
CA SER A 109 -7.49 5.89 -20.04
C SER A 109 -7.66 4.42 -19.63
N PRO A 110 -7.42 3.43 -20.51
CA PRO A 110 -7.23 2.08 -20.01
C PRO A 110 -6.17 2.17 -18.92
N LEU A 111 -6.34 1.42 -17.82
CA LEU A 111 -5.24 1.18 -16.90
C LEU A 111 -4.07 0.72 -17.76
N SER A 112 -3.13 1.62 -18.06
CA SER A 112 -1.92 1.28 -18.78
C SER A 112 -1.17 0.39 -17.81
N VAL A 113 -1.38 -0.92 -17.94
CA VAL A 113 -0.55 -1.94 -17.33
C VAL A 113 0.83 -1.61 -17.83
N GLY A 114 1.64 -0.98 -16.97
CA GLY A 114 2.81 -0.19 -17.31
C GLY A 114 3.39 -0.59 -18.66
N GLU A 115 3.07 0.20 -19.69
CA GLU A 115 3.73 0.07 -20.99
C GLU A 115 5.23 0.08 -20.66
N MET A 116 5.93 -1.03 -20.92
CA MET A 116 7.39 -1.06 -20.82
C MET A 116 7.89 -0.08 -21.87
N GLN A 117 7.98 1.19 -21.46
CA GLN A 117 8.54 2.24 -22.29
C GLN A 117 9.97 1.82 -22.60
N MET A 118 10.27 1.72 -23.88
CA MET A 118 11.59 1.39 -24.38
C MET A 118 12.17 2.63 -25.06
N PRO A 119 13.51 2.78 -25.05
CA PRO A 119 14.21 3.71 -25.93
C PRO A 119 13.79 3.54 -27.39
N ALA A 120 13.77 4.62 -28.17
CA ALA A 120 13.39 4.54 -29.58
C ALA A 120 14.43 3.80 -30.42
N ASP A 121 15.71 3.92 -30.03
CA ASP A 121 16.82 3.20 -30.65
C ASP A 121 16.84 1.72 -30.19
N PRO A 122 16.79 0.74 -31.11
CA PRO A 122 16.88 -0.68 -30.77
C PRO A 122 18.16 -1.05 -30.00
N GLU A 123 19.29 -0.40 -30.28
CA GLU A 123 20.53 -0.65 -29.55
C GLU A 123 20.42 -0.19 -28.10
N LEU A 124 19.81 0.97 -27.86
CA LEU A 124 19.59 1.48 -26.52
C LEU A 124 18.52 0.67 -25.77
N SER A 125 17.52 0.15 -26.48
CA SER A 125 16.57 -0.79 -25.92
C SER A 125 17.25 -2.06 -25.41
N ALA A 126 18.11 -2.67 -26.22
CA ALA A 126 18.87 -3.85 -25.82
C ALA A 126 19.78 -3.53 -24.62
N LEU A 127 20.48 -2.39 -24.66
CA LEU A 127 21.35 -1.96 -23.56
C LEU A 127 20.56 -1.66 -22.28
N TYR A 128 19.38 -1.04 -22.38
CA TYR A 128 18.51 -0.78 -21.23
C TYR A 128 18.04 -2.08 -20.59
N VAL A 129 17.58 -3.05 -21.39
CA VAL A 129 17.18 -4.38 -20.90
C VAL A 129 18.35 -5.08 -20.23
N GLN A 130 19.53 -5.11 -20.87
CA GLN A 130 20.72 -5.71 -20.30
C GLN A 130 21.09 -5.07 -18.96
N ALA A 131 21.04 -3.74 -18.86
CA ALA A 131 21.33 -3.04 -17.61
C ALA A 131 20.29 -3.34 -16.52
N ARG A 132 19.02 -3.55 -16.88
CA ARG A 132 17.97 -3.99 -15.95
C ARG A 132 18.20 -5.42 -15.46
N ASP A 133 18.69 -6.30 -16.31
CA ASP A 133 19.06 -7.68 -15.94
C ASP A 133 20.29 -7.70 -15.02
N ASP A 134 21.31 -6.89 -15.33
CA ASP A 134 22.49 -6.71 -14.48
C ASP A 134 22.13 -6.12 -13.11
N TRP A 135 21.20 -5.17 -13.06
CA TRP A 135 20.65 -4.63 -11.80
C TRP A 135 19.91 -5.70 -10.98
N ALA A 136 19.13 -6.57 -11.63
CA ALA A 136 18.32 -7.58 -10.96
C ALA A 136 19.16 -8.64 -10.24
N GLN A 137 20.39 -8.88 -10.69
CA GLN A 137 21.34 -9.81 -10.06
C GLN A 137 21.80 -9.34 -8.67
N ARG A 138 21.76 -8.03 -8.39
CA ARG A 138 22.18 -7.43 -7.10
C ARG A 138 23.59 -7.85 -6.68
N THR A 139 24.51 -7.98 -7.63
CA THR A 139 25.92 -8.26 -7.38
C THR A 139 26.75 -6.99 -7.54
N PRO A 140 27.91 -6.86 -6.88
CA PRO A 140 28.77 -5.71 -7.04
C PRO A 140 29.11 -5.40 -8.51
N GLU A 141 29.55 -6.41 -9.26
CA GLU A 141 29.93 -6.26 -10.66
C GLU A 141 28.71 -5.99 -11.55
N GLY A 142 27.57 -6.62 -11.25
CA GLY A 142 26.31 -6.39 -11.96
C GLY A 142 25.83 -4.95 -11.80
N LEU A 143 25.86 -4.41 -10.59
CA LEU A 143 25.44 -3.03 -10.31
C LEU A 143 26.35 -2.01 -10.99
N GLN A 144 27.66 -2.24 -11.04
CA GLN A 144 28.59 -1.38 -11.78
C GLN A 144 28.28 -1.37 -13.29
N ARG A 145 28.04 -2.55 -13.90
CA ARG A 145 27.66 -2.63 -15.32
C ARG A 145 26.30 -1.99 -15.58
N ALA A 146 25.33 -2.20 -14.70
CA ALA A 146 24.01 -1.58 -14.80
C ALA A 146 24.11 -0.06 -14.79
N ILE A 147 24.88 0.53 -13.85
CA ILE A 147 25.12 1.97 -13.80
C ILE A 147 25.75 2.47 -15.11
N ALA A 148 26.81 1.82 -15.59
CA ALA A 148 27.50 2.23 -16.82
C ALA A 148 26.58 2.16 -18.06
N GLY A 149 25.76 1.11 -18.16
CA GLY A 149 24.78 0.95 -19.23
C GLY A 149 23.70 2.04 -19.17
N LEU A 150 23.13 2.28 -18.00
CA LEU A 150 22.08 3.29 -17.78
C LEU A 150 22.60 4.73 -17.99
N GLU A 151 23.84 5.03 -17.57
CA GLU A 151 24.50 6.31 -17.88
C GLU A 151 24.66 6.51 -19.39
N THR A 152 24.91 5.44 -20.14
CA THR A 152 25.00 5.50 -21.60
C THR A 152 23.62 5.75 -22.23
N VAL A 153 22.58 5.04 -21.77
CA VAL A 153 21.20 5.23 -22.24
C VAL A 153 20.72 6.67 -21.97
N THR A 154 20.89 7.18 -20.75
CA THR A 154 20.47 8.54 -20.36
C THR A 154 21.23 9.64 -21.11
N ARG A 155 22.50 9.40 -21.46
CA ARG A 155 23.29 10.36 -22.26
C ARG A 155 22.84 10.40 -23.71
N ARG A 156 22.50 9.24 -24.29
CA ARG A 156 22.04 9.15 -25.70
C ARG A 156 20.57 9.51 -25.88
N GLU A 157 19.73 9.22 -24.89
CA GLU A 157 18.32 9.60 -24.85
C GLU A 157 17.98 10.37 -23.56
N PRO A 158 18.27 11.68 -23.50
CA PRO A 158 18.02 12.51 -22.32
C PRO A 158 16.54 12.68 -21.95
N ARG A 159 15.63 12.28 -22.86
CA ARG A 159 14.17 12.35 -22.65
C ARG A 159 13.55 11.01 -22.23
N PHE A 160 14.37 9.97 -22.01
CA PHE A 160 13.88 8.67 -21.60
C PHE A 160 13.86 8.56 -20.08
N ALA A 161 12.79 9.09 -19.46
CA ALA A 161 12.60 9.13 -18.01
C ALA A 161 12.82 7.77 -17.29
N PRO A 162 12.35 6.61 -17.83
CA PRO A 162 12.55 5.32 -17.16
C PRO A 162 14.03 4.94 -16.95
N ALA A 163 14.96 5.38 -17.79
CA ALA A 163 16.38 5.14 -17.56
C ALA A 163 16.95 5.96 -16.40
N PHE A 164 16.48 7.20 -16.21
CA PHE A 164 16.88 8.02 -15.07
C PHE A 164 16.35 7.44 -13.75
N SER A 165 15.10 6.94 -13.73
CA SER A 165 14.56 6.22 -12.56
C SER A 165 15.36 4.95 -12.27
N ALA A 166 15.64 4.13 -13.29
CA ALA A 166 16.42 2.91 -13.12
C ALA A 166 17.87 3.19 -12.66
N LEU A 167 18.47 4.29 -13.13
CA LEU A 167 19.81 4.72 -12.71
C LEU A 167 19.81 5.13 -11.22
N ALA A 168 18.76 5.80 -10.75
CA ALA A 168 18.59 6.11 -9.33
C ALA A 168 18.55 4.83 -8.48
N ASP A 169 17.73 3.86 -8.88
CA ASP A 169 17.63 2.56 -8.19
C ASP A 169 18.97 1.81 -8.19
N ALA A 170 19.73 1.88 -9.28
CA ALA A 170 21.04 1.24 -9.39
C ALA A 170 22.06 1.87 -8.44
N TYR A 171 22.09 3.19 -8.31
CA TYR A 171 22.97 3.85 -7.32
C TYR A 171 22.60 3.51 -5.88
N LEU A 172 21.30 3.40 -5.55
CA LEU A 172 20.87 3.00 -4.20
C LEU A 172 21.34 1.59 -3.86
N LEU A 173 21.14 0.62 -4.75
CA LEU A 173 21.65 -0.74 -4.53
C LEU A 173 23.18 -0.79 -4.53
N ALA A 174 23.85 0.01 -5.36
CA ALA A 174 25.31 0.06 -5.37
C ALA A 174 25.89 0.44 -3.99
N SER A 175 25.17 1.25 -3.22
CA SER A 175 25.55 1.62 -1.84
C SER A 175 25.32 0.47 -0.86
N GLU A 176 24.16 -0.20 -0.94
CA GLU A 176 23.84 -1.35 -0.09
C GLU A 176 24.81 -2.54 -0.29
N PHE A 177 25.23 -2.79 -1.52
CA PHE A 177 26.14 -3.88 -1.88
C PHE A 177 27.62 -3.47 -1.88
N GLY A 178 27.95 -2.29 -1.33
CA GLY A 178 29.34 -1.86 -1.05
C GLY A 178 30.17 -1.46 -2.27
N THR A 179 29.56 -1.31 -3.45
CA THR A 179 30.28 -0.88 -4.67
C THR A 179 30.53 0.61 -4.76
N LEU A 180 29.72 1.41 -4.07
CA LEU A 180 29.78 2.86 -4.13
C LEU A 180 29.48 3.45 -2.74
N PRO A 181 30.34 4.29 -2.14
CA PRO A 181 30.08 4.87 -0.83
C PRO A 181 28.80 5.72 -0.81
N ASP A 182 28.03 5.66 0.28
CA ASP A 182 26.76 6.39 0.48
C ASP A 182 26.86 7.88 0.16
N GLU A 183 27.98 8.50 0.54
CA GLU A 183 28.32 9.92 0.30
C GLU A 183 28.30 10.29 -1.19
N THR A 184 28.56 9.32 -2.06
CA THR A 184 28.55 9.49 -3.51
C THR A 184 27.30 8.90 -4.15
N ALA A 185 26.79 7.78 -3.63
CA ALA A 185 25.63 7.08 -4.15
C ALA A 185 24.34 7.89 -3.97
N PHE A 186 24.07 8.39 -2.77
CA PHE A 186 22.80 9.08 -2.49
C PHE A 186 22.62 10.40 -3.24
N PRO A 187 23.63 11.28 -3.34
CA PRO A 187 23.49 12.49 -4.16
C PRO A 187 23.24 12.17 -5.64
N ARG A 188 23.90 11.15 -6.19
CA ARG A 188 23.70 10.72 -7.58
C ARG A 188 22.34 10.10 -7.81
N ALA A 189 21.89 9.22 -6.91
CA ALA A 189 20.55 8.65 -6.95
C ALA A 189 19.47 9.74 -6.94
N LYS A 190 19.61 10.71 -6.04
CA LYS A 190 18.70 11.86 -5.94
C LYS A 190 18.70 12.69 -7.23
N ALA A 191 19.86 13.00 -7.78
CA ALA A 191 19.97 13.76 -9.02
C ALA A 191 19.30 13.04 -10.20
N ALA A 192 19.52 11.72 -10.34
CA ALA A 192 18.88 10.90 -11.37
C ALA A 192 17.35 10.85 -11.19
N ALA A 193 16.85 10.65 -9.96
CA ALA A 193 15.42 10.67 -9.69
C ALA A 193 14.78 12.03 -10.01
N GLN A 194 15.45 13.14 -9.67
CA GLN A 194 14.97 14.48 -10.01
C GLN A 194 14.97 14.73 -11.52
N ALA A 195 15.99 14.27 -12.23
CA ALA A 195 16.03 14.34 -13.69
C ALA A 195 14.85 13.59 -14.32
N SER A 196 14.53 12.38 -13.81
CA SER A 196 13.38 11.59 -14.27
C SER A 196 12.04 12.32 -14.13
N LEU A 197 11.89 13.18 -13.10
CA LEU A 197 10.66 13.93 -12.86
C LEU A 197 10.56 15.21 -13.70
N SER A 198 11.67 15.67 -14.27
CA SER A 198 11.75 16.93 -15.03
C SER A 198 11.54 16.78 -16.53
N ILE A 199 11.39 15.54 -17.01
CA ILE A 199 11.23 15.15 -18.42
C ILE A 199 9.75 14.92 -18.73
#